data_AF-A0A1G2Z183-F1
#
_entry.id   AF-A0A1G2Z183-F1
#
_cell.length_a   1.000
_cell.length_b   1.000
_cell.length_c   1.000
_cell.angle_alpha   90.00
_cell.angle_beta   90.00
_cell.angle_gamma   90.00
#
_symmetry.space_group_name_H-M   'P 1'
#
loop_
_entity.id
_entity.type
_entity.pdbx_description
1 polymer ?
#
loop_
_entity_poly.entity_id
_entity_poly.type
_entity_poly.pdbx_seq_one_letter_code
_entity_poly.pdbx_strand_id
1 'polypeptide(L)'
;MNEDQIKRLLIEADATAAEPGFSPMTGAGIRSQLRRKRLVRVAVPTTAAAAVTVAAALAALWAASMRTGSPPPQPQRIASPEEQVRQLQMQTETTLKLVRDVLEKDWRERHLASLEAELASIPDPLKEIGRQVDKTAFILVYQADKLYKELNQTESAVRAYKEVIQLFPTNQWADVARERLSQIEQRQINQSGKGVSKCEPRNV
;
A
#
# COMPACT_ATOMS: atom_id res chain seq x y z
N MET A 1 4.31 -49.25 19.86
CA MET A 1 4.82 -47.96 19.35
C MET A 1 5.35 -47.21 20.55
N ASN A 2 6.66 -46.96 20.62
CA ASN A 2 7.30 -46.47 21.84
C ASN A 2 7.10 -44.96 21.99
N GLU A 3 6.95 -44.50 23.23
CA GLU A 3 6.76 -43.09 23.57
C GLU A 3 7.92 -42.21 23.08
N ASP A 4 9.13 -42.77 23.06
CA ASP A 4 10.33 -42.13 22.52
C ASP A 4 10.26 -41.90 21.00
N GLN A 5 9.54 -42.76 20.29
CA GLN A 5 9.31 -42.62 18.85
C GLN A 5 8.35 -41.46 18.57
N ILE A 6 7.31 -41.31 19.40
CA ILE A 6 6.36 -40.19 19.29
C ILE A 6 7.06 -38.86 19.62
N LYS A 7 7.91 -38.82 20.65
CA LYS A 7 8.69 -37.63 21.01
C LYS A 7 9.66 -37.22 19.90
N ARG A 8 10.33 -38.18 19.25
CA ARG A 8 11.19 -37.89 18.09
C ARG A 8 10.42 -37.34 16.91
N LEU A 9 9.25 -37.91 16.59
CA LEU A 9 8.42 -37.41 15.49
C LEU A 9 7.87 -36.00 15.75
N LEU A 10 7.56 -35.67 17.01
CA LEU A 10 7.15 -34.31 17.39
C LEU A 10 8.29 -33.29 17.28
N ILE A 11 9.49 -33.65 17.71
CA ILE A 11 10.67 -32.77 17.61
C ILE A 11 11.05 -32.54 16.14
N GLU A 12 10.93 -33.57 15.30
CA GLU A 12 11.21 -33.47 13.87
C GLU A 12 10.14 -32.67 13.12
N ALA A 13 8.88 -32.74 13.55
CA ALA A 13 7.79 -31.91 13.05
C ALA A 13 7.96 -30.42 13.42
N ASP A 14 8.39 -30.13 14.65
CA ASP A 14 8.69 -28.75 15.08
C ASP A 14 9.95 -28.19 14.40
N ALA A 15 10.96 -29.03 14.12
CA ALA A 15 12.16 -28.62 13.40
C ALA A 15 11.92 -28.35 11.90
N THR A 16 10.88 -28.97 11.32
CA THR A 16 10.46 -28.74 9.93
C THR A 16 9.40 -27.65 9.78
N ALA A 17 8.74 -27.27 10.88
CA ALA A 17 7.92 -26.07 10.96
C ALA A 17 8.83 -24.83 11.01
N ALA A 18 9.25 -24.36 9.83
CA ALA A 18 9.91 -23.07 9.70
C ALA A 18 9.11 -21.99 10.44
N GLU A 19 9.81 -21.10 11.17
CA GLU A 19 9.19 -19.95 11.83
C GLU A 19 8.24 -19.23 10.87
N PRO A 20 7.03 -18.81 11.31
CA PRO A 20 6.19 -17.96 10.49
C PRO A 20 6.93 -16.63 10.30
N GLY A 21 7.65 -16.53 9.19
CA GLY A 21 8.28 -15.31 8.74
C GLY A 21 7.18 -14.30 8.44
N PHE A 22 6.82 -13.50 9.45
CA PHE A 22 6.05 -12.29 9.27
C PHE A 22 6.96 -11.28 8.54
N SER A 23 7.11 -11.47 7.24
CA SER A 23 7.61 -10.41 6.37
C SER A 23 6.65 -9.24 6.50
N PRO A 24 7.13 -8.01 6.78
CA PRO A 24 6.29 -6.82 6.72
C PRO A 24 5.78 -6.69 5.29
N MET A 25 4.53 -7.08 5.08
CA MET A 25 3.84 -7.02 3.81
C MET A 25 3.66 -5.55 3.45
N THR A 26 4.61 -4.99 2.71
CA THR A 26 4.47 -3.68 2.09
C THR A 26 3.41 -3.78 0.99
N GLY A 27 2.50 -2.79 0.93
CA GLY A 27 1.33 -2.78 0.03
C GLY A 27 1.63 -2.83 -1.48
N ALA A 28 2.91 -2.92 -1.87
CA ALA A 28 3.36 -3.20 -3.23
C ALA A 28 3.19 -4.69 -3.62
N GLY A 29 3.26 -5.62 -2.67
CA GLY A 29 3.17 -7.07 -2.93
C GLY A 29 1.78 -7.58 -3.34
N ILE A 30 0.72 -6.89 -2.91
CA ILE A 30 -0.67 -7.29 -3.20
C ILE A 30 -1.06 -6.97 -4.66
N ARG A 31 -0.43 -5.98 -5.28
CA ARG A 31 -0.78 -5.54 -6.66
C ARG A 31 -0.21 -6.46 -7.75
N SER A 32 0.89 -7.16 -7.49
CA SER A 32 1.49 -8.09 -8.47
C SER A 32 0.72 -9.41 -8.59
N GLN A 33 0.11 -9.90 -7.50
CA GLN A 33 -0.70 -11.13 -7.53
C GLN A 33 -2.05 -10.95 -8.25
N LEU A 34 -2.63 -9.75 -8.25
CA LEU A 34 -3.88 -9.47 -8.97
C LEU A 34 -3.69 -9.37 -10.49
N ARG A 35 -2.51 -8.93 -10.98
CA ARG A 35 -2.21 -8.95 -12.43
C ARG A 35 -1.97 -10.37 -12.97
N ARG A 36 -1.39 -11.27 -12.17
CA ARG A 36 -1.14 -12.67 -12.59
C ARG A 36 -2.44 -13.46 -12.80
N LYS A 37 -3.49 -13.18 -12.01
CA LYS A 37 -4.80 -13.85 -12.15
C LYS A 37 -5.63 -13.38 -13.35
N ARG A 38 -5.30 -12.26 -14.01
CA ARG A 38 -5.99 -11.82 -15.25
C ARG A 38 -5.42 -12.43 -16.53
N LEU A 39 -4.21 -12.96 -16.52
CA LEU A 39 -3.62 -13.65 -17.69
C LEU A 39 -4.00 -15.14 -17.80
N VAL A 40 -4.54 -15.75 -16.74
CA VAL A 40 -4.89 -17.19 -16.73
C VAL A 40 -6.34 -17.45 -17.16
N ARG A 41 -7.19 -16.42 -17.32
CA ARG A 41 -8.58 -16.59 -17.78
C ARG A 41 -8.81 -16.44 -19.29
N VAL A 42 -7.74 -16.28 -20.09
CA VAL A 42 -7.84 -16.35 -21.56
C VAL A 42 -6.91 -17.45 -22.06
N ALA A 43 -7.16 -18.67 -21.60
CA ALA A 43 -6.66 -19.89 -22.22
C ALA A 43 -7.89 -20.77 -22.49
N VAL A 44 -8.64 -20.41 -23.54
CA VAL A 44 -9.63 -21.30 -24.13
C VAL A 44 -8.86 -22.40 -24.88
N PRO A 45 -9.21 -23.69 -24.71
CA PRO A 45 -8.56 -24.77 -25.45
C PRO A 45 -9.15 -24.85 -26.85
N THR A 46 -8.42 -24.41 -27.87
CA THR A 46 -8.79 -24.64 -29.28
C THR A 46 -8.05 -25.84 -29.84
N THR A 47 -8.42 -27.04 -29.38
CA THR A 47 -8.15 -28.30 -30.08
C THR A 47 -9.39 -28.66 -30.89
N ALA A 48 -9.37 -28.47 -32.23
CA ALA A 48 -10.12 -29.29 -33.21
C ALA A 48 -10.18 -28.75 -34.67
N ALA A 49 -9.66 -27.55 -35.01
CA ALA A 49 -9.82 -27.03 -36.38
C ALA A 49 -8.61 -27.21 -37.33
N ALA A 50 -7.42 -27.52 -36.80
CA ALA A 50 -6.18 -27.56 -37.61
C ALA A 50 -5.98 -28.86 -38.42
N ALA A 51 -6.67 -29.96 -38.07
CA ALA A 51 -6.50 -31.23 -38.79
C ALA A 51 -7.23 -31.26 -40.15
N VAL A 52 -8.29 -30.47 -40.33
CA VAL A 52 -9.10 -30.47 -41.55
C VAL A 52 -8.48 -29.61 -42.65
N THR A 53 -7.75 -28.54 -42.31
CA THR A 53 -7.09 -27.67 -43.30
C THR A 53 -5.82 -28.29 -43.89
N VAL A 54 -5.09 -29.11 -43.12
CA VAL A 54 -3.87 -29.78 -43.61
C VAL A 54 -4.22 -30.94 -44.57
N ALA A 55 -5.29 -31.70 -44.30
CA ALA A 55 -5.73 -32.78 -45.19
C ALA A 55 -6.28 -32.25 -46.53
N ALA A 56 -7.03 -31.14 -46.51
CA ALA A 56 -7.52 -30.48 -47.72
C ALA A 56 -6.39 -29.85 -48.56
N ALA A 57 -5.35 -29.31 -47.91
CA ALA A 57 -4.18 -28.75 -48.60
C ALA A 57 -3.35 -29.84 -49.30
N LEU A 58 -3.18 -31.02 -48.69
CA LEU A 58 -2.46 -32.14 -49.29
C LEU A 58 -3.22 -32.76 -50.48
N ALA A 59 -4.55 -32.85 -50.41
CA ALA A 59 -5.37 -33.33 -51.53
C ALA A 59 -5.38 -32.36 -52.73
N ALA A 60 -5.38 -31.04 -52.47
CA ALA A 60 -5.29 -30.03 -53.52
C ALA A 60 -3.91 -30.02 -54.21
N LEU A 61 -2.83 -30.25 -53.46
CA LEU A 61 -1.48 -30.37 -54.03
C LEU A 61 -1.30 -31.60 -54.93
N TRP A 62 -1.93 -32.74 -54.58
CA TRP A 62 -1.89 -33.95 -55.40
C TRP A 62 -2.74 -33.86 -56.67
N ALA A 63 -3.87 -33.15 -56.62
CA ALA A 63 -4.69 -32.90 -57.81
C ALA A 63 -4.02 -31.89 -58.77
N ALA A 64 -3.27 -30.93 -58.24
CA ALA A 64 -2.52 -29.94 -59.03
C ALA A 64 -1.28 -30.54 -59.72
N SER A 65 -0.66 -31.58 -59.15
CA SER A 65 0.53 -32.22 -59.77
C SER A 65 0.20 -33.05 -61.03
N MET A 66 -1.04 -33.51 -61.19
CA MET A 66 -1.48 -34.26 -62.39
C MET A 66 -2.04 -33.38 -63.51
N ARG A 67 -2.23 -32.08 -63.26
CA ARG A 67 -2.73 -31.13 -64.27
C ARG A 67 -1.95 -29.84 -64.20
N THR A 68 -0.83 -29.79 -64.93
CA THR A 68 -0.51 -28.68 -65.85
C THR A 68 0.87 -28.93 -66.44
N GLY A 69 0.92 -29.06 -67.77
CA GLY A 69 2.12 -28.75 -68.52
C GLY A 69 2.54 -27.32 -68.17
N SER A 70 3.75 -27.20 -67.63
CA SER A 70 4.35 -25.93 -67.24
C SER A 70 4.60 -25.08 -68.50
N PRO A 71 3.99 -23.89 -68.65
CA PRO A 71 4.57 -22.89 -69.55
C PRO A 71 5.93 -22.48 -68.98
N PRO A 72 6.94 -22.21 -69.84
CA PRO A 72 8.30 -21.92 -69.40
C PRO A 72 8.30 -20.76 -68.39
N PRO A 73 9.12 -20.82 -67.33
CA PRO A 73 9.19 -19.76 -66.34
C PRO A 73 9.56 -18.47 -67.04
N GLN A 74 8.62 -17.53 -67.09
CA GLN A 74 8.95 -16.16 -67.40
C GLN A 74 9.99 -15.73 -66.36
N PRO A 75 11.13 -15.15 -66.78
CA PRO A 75 12.12 -14.65 -65.86
C PRO A 75 11.47 -13.50 -65.08
N GLN A 76 10.98 -13.81 -63.89
CA GLN A 76 10.79 -12.80 -62.85
C GLN A 76 12.17 -12.16 -62.71
N ARG A 77 12.29 -10.94 -63.20
CA ARG A 77 13.48 -10.10 -63.04
C ARG A 77 13.78 -10.12 -61.55
N ILE A 78 14.81 -10.85 -61.17
CA ILE A 78 15.34 -10.87 -59.82
C ILE A 78 15.71 -9.40 -59.57
N ALA A 79 14.88 -8.68 -58.83
CA ALA A 79 15.27 -7.41 -58.22
C ALA A 79 16.65 -7.68 -57.62
N SER A 80 17.64 -6.89 -58.03
CA SER A 80 19.03 -7.25 -57.77
C SER A 80 19.18 -7.48 -56.27
N PRO A 81 19.98 -8.47 -55.83
CA PRO A 81 20.16 -8.73 -54.40
C PRO A 81 20.57 -7.48 -53.60
N GLU A 82 21.17 -6.49 -54.27
CA GLU A 82 21.46 -5.16 -53.72
C GLU A 82 20.21 -4.37 -53.32
N GLU A 83 19.13 -4.42 -54.10
CA GLU A 83 17.85 -3.76 -53.78
C GLU A 83 17.20 -4.39 -52.55
N GLN A 84 17.27 -5.72 -52.43
CA GLN A 84 16.75 -6.43 -51.26
C GLN A 84 17.53 -6.10 -49.99
N VAL A 85 18.86 -6.01 -50.08
CA VAL A 85 19.71 -5.58 -48.95
C VAL A 85 19.37 -4.16 -48.54
N ARG A 86 19.18 -3.23 -49.48
CA ARG A 86 18.77 -1.85 -49.17
C ARG A 86 17.40 -1.80 -48.50
N GLN A 87 16.44 -2.59 -48.98
CA GLN A 87 15.11 -2.65 -48.38
C GLN A 87 15.15 -3.19 -46.96
N LEU A 88 15.94 -4.24 -46.71
CA LEU A 88 16.14 -4.79 -45.37
C LEU A 88 16.84 -3.79 -44.45
N GLN A 89 17.85 -3.07 -44.94
CA GLN A 89 18.54 -2.02 -44.19
C GLN A 89 17.57 -0.92 -43.75
N MET A 90 16.74 -0.42 -44.67
CA MET A 90 15.70 0.56 -44.35
C MET A 90 14.69 0.03 -43.32
N GLN A 91 14.25 -1.22 -43.45
CA GLN A 91 13.37 -1.84 -42.46
C GLN A 91 14.04 -1.95 -41.08
N THR A 92 15.32 -2.35 -41.02
CA THR A 92 16.07 -2.41 -39.76
C THR A 92 16.25 -1.03 -39.13
N GLU A 93 16.51 0.02 -39.92
CA GLU A 93 16.65 1.38 -39.39
C GLU A 93 15.33 1.90 -38.82
N THR A 94 14.22 1.70 -39.54
CA THR A 94 12.90 2.11 -39.05
C THR A 94 12.49 1.38 -37.78
N THR A 95 12.75 0.08 -37.68
CA THR A 95 12.46 -0.72 -36.49
C THR A 95 13.35 -0.32 -35.31
N LEU A 96 14.65 -0.10 -35.52
CA LEU A 96 15.55 0.39 -34.48
C LEU A 96 15.14 1.76 -33.95
N LYS A 97 14.69 2.65 -34.84
CA LYS A 97 14.17 3.96 -34.44
C LYS A 97 12.92 3.83 -33.56
N LEU A 98 11.95 3.01 -33.97
CA LEU A 98 10.75 2.74 -33.17
C LEU A 98 11.11 2.18 -31.78
N VAL A 99 12.02 1.21 -31.73
CA VAL A 99 12.46 0.61 -30.46
C VAL A 99 13.09 1.67 -29.57
N ARG A 100 13.96 2.53 -30.11
CA ARG A 100 14.58 3.62 -29.35
C ARG A 100 13.53 4.58 -28.78
N ASP A 101 12.58 5.01 -29.60
CA ASP A 101 11.52 5.93 -29.18
C ASP A 101 10.64 5.33 -28.07
N VAL A 102 10.30 4.03 -28.19
CA VAL A 102 9.52 3.31 -27.17
C VAL A 102 10.30 3.17 -25.87
N LEU A 103 11.60 2.85 -25.93
CA LEU A 103 12.45 2.73 -24.74
C LEU A 103 12.63 4.08 -24.04
N GLU A 104 12.85 5.17 -24.79
CA GLU A 104 12.94 6.52 -24.21
C GLU A 104 11.64 6.96 -23.55
N LYS A 105 10.49 6.57 -24.11
CA LYS A 105 9.19 6.85 -23.52
C LYS A 105 8.99 6.06 -22.22
N ASP A 106 9.26 4.76 -22.23
CA ASP A 106 9.14 3.91 -21.04
C ASP A 106 10.09 4.37 -19.92
N TRP A 107 11.32 4.77 -20.26
CA TRP A 107 12.25 5.33 -19.27
C TRP A 107 11.70 6.61 -18.63
N ARG A 108 11.14 7.53 -19.44
CA ARG A 108 10.50 8.75 -18.93
C ARG A 108 9.31 8.43 -18.04
N GLU A 109 8.46 7.50 -18.43
CA GLU A 109 7.30 7.08 -17.62
C GLU A 109 7.74 6.49 -16.28
N ARG A 110 8.79 5.65 -16.27
CA ARG A 110 9.34 5.09 -15.03
C ARG A 110 9.95 6.16 -14.14
N HIS A 111 10.65 7.13 -14.73
CA HIS A 111 11.25 8.22 -13.97
C HIS A 111 10.19 9.13 -13.35
N LEU A 112 9.12 9.44 -14.09
CA LEU A 112 7.97 10.17 -13.54
C LEU A 112 7.29 9.38 -12.43
N ALA A 113 7.05 8.08 -12.64
CA ALA A 113 6.46 7.22 -11.62
C ALA A 113 7.33 7.11 -10.35
N SER A 114 8.66 7.11 -10.48
CA SER A 114 9.55 7.11 -9.31
C SER A 114 9.48 8.44 -8.55
N LEU A 115 9.46 9.58 -9.26
CA LEU A 115 9.33 10.89 -8.64
C LEU A 115 7.96 11.06 -7.94
N GLU A 116 6.88 10.59 -8.57
CA GLU A 116 5.55 10.58 -7.95
C GLU A 116 5.52 9.70 -6.70
N ALA A 117 6.18 8.54 -6.73
CA ALA A 117 6.29 7.68 -5.56
C ALA A 117 7.13 8.31 -4.43
N GLU A 118 8.23 8.98 -4.76
CA GLU A 118 9.05 9.72 -3.79
C GLU A 118 8.24 10.87 -3.16
N LEU A 119 7.53 11.67 -3.96
CA LEU A 119 6.67 12.73 -3.45
C LEU A 119 5.53 12.19 -2.58
N ALA A 120 4.91 11.07 -2.97
CA ALA A 120 3.89 10.41 -2.17
C ALA A 120 4.42 9.78 -0.87
N SER A 121 5.73 9.51 -0.81
CA SER A 121 6.38 8.97 0.39
C SER A 121 6.65 10.02 1.46
N ILE A 122 6.73 11.30 1.07
CA ILE A 122 6.94 12.41 2.00
C ILE A 122 5.67 12.57 2.86
N PRO A 123 5.76 12.41 4.19
CA PRO A 123 4.62 12.61 5.06
C PRO A 123 4.15 14.06 4.98
N ASP A 124 2.83 14.26 4.99
CA ASP A 124 2.24 15.60 5.00
C ASP A 124 2.74 16.39 6.24
N PRO A 125 3.51 17.47 6.04
CA PRO A 125 4.12 18.21 7.14
C PRO A 125 3.05 18.80 8.08
N LEU A 126 1.87 19.16 7.57
CA LEU A 126 0.80 19.70 8.40
C LEU A 126 0.24 18.65 9.36
N LYS A 127 0.14 17.40 8.88
CA LYS A 127 -0.29 16.27 9.70
C LYS A 127 0.71 15.95 10.80
N GLU A 128 2.01 16.06 10.52
CA GLU A 128 3.04 15.82 11.53
C GLU A 128 3.07 16.94 12.58
N ILE A 129 2.93 18.21 12.17
CA ILE A 129 2.78 19.34 13.11
C ILE A 129 1.57 19.11 14.01
N GLY A 130 0.43 18.71 13.44
CA GLY A 130 -0.78 18.39 14.21
C GLY A 130 -0.52 17.31 15.28
N ARG A 131 0.19 16.24 14.93
CA ARG A 131 0.57 15.18 15.89
C ARG A 131 1.47 15.69 17.02
N GLN A 132 2.44 16.55 16.70
CA GLN A 132 3.33 17.12 17.72
C GLN A 132 2.54 18.05 18.66
N VAL A 133 1.64 18.86 18.11
CA VAL A 133 0.73 19.71 18.90
C VAL A 133 -0.14 18.85 19.84
N ASP A 134 -0.75 17.78 19.33
CA ASP A 134 -1.56 16.86 20.14
C ASP A 134 -0.76 16.21 21.27
N LYS A 135 0.47 15.77 20.96
CA LYS A 135 1.37 15.17 21.94
C LYS A 135 1.77 16.15 23.04
N THR A 136 2.08 17.40 22.67
CA THR A 136 2.44 18.43 23.65
C THR A 136 1.25 18.79 24.54
N ALA A 137 0.07 18.99 23.96
CA ALA A 137 -1.15 19.27 24.72
C ALA A 137 -1.47 18.14 25.70
N PHE A 138 -1.33 16.88 25.27
CA PHE A 138 -1.47 15.71 26.14
C PHE A 138 -0.52 15.74 27.34
N ILE A 139 0.78 15.99 27.11
CA ILE A 139 1.79 16.00 28.19
C ILE A 139 1.46 17.06 29.23
N LEU A 140 1.02 18.25 28.81
CA LEU A 140 0.65 19.33 29.73
C LEU A 140 -0.59 18.99 30.55
N VAL A 141 -1.62 18.40 29.93
CA VAL A 141 -2.80 17.91 30.66
C VAL A 141 -2.40 16.83 31.67
N TYR A 142 -1.53 15.88 31.26
CA TYR A 142 -1.04 14.84 32.16
C TYR A 142 -0.28 15.42 33.36
N GLN A 143 0.54 16.45 33.14
CA GLN A 143 1.24 17.15 34.22
C GLN A 143 0.26 17.86 35.18
N ALA A 144 -0.78 18.51 34.64
CA ALA A 144 -1.83 19.13 35.44
C ALA A 144 -2.60 18.09 36.27
N ASP A 145 -2.93 16.93 35.67
CA ASP A 145 -3.55 15.79 36.35
C ASP A 145 -2.69 15.29 37.52
N LYS A 146 -1.36 15.18 37.31
CA LYS A 146 -0.40 14.79 38.36
C LYS A 146 -0.38 15.81 39.51
N LEU A 147 -0.31 17.10 39.19
CA LEU A 147 -0.36 18.18 40.19
C LEU A 147 -1.63 18.09 41.04
N TYR A 148 -2.76 17.77 40.42
CA TYR A 148 -4.04 17.67 41.09
C TYR A 148 -4.17 16.40 41.96
N LYS A 149 -3.91 15.23 41.38
CA LYS A 149 -4.23 13.93 42.01
C LYS A 149 -3.13 13.42 42.94
N GLU A 150 -1.87 13.63 42.58
CA GLU A 150 -0.74 13.07 43.32
C GLU A 150 -0.15 14.07 44.30
N LEU A 151 -0.07 15.34 43.90
CA LEU A 151 0.58 16.38 44.70
C LEU A 151 -0.40 17.24 45.50
N ASN A 152 -1.72 17.06 45.30
CA ASN A 152 -2.79 17.85 45.92
C ASN A 152 -2.64 19.38 45.70
N GLN A 153 -1.89 19.80 44.68
CA GLN A 153 -1.63 21.19 44.34
C GLN A 153 -2.73 21.73 43.42
N THR A 154 -3.94 21.90 43.98
CA THR A 154 -5.14 22.23 43.20
C THR A 154 -5.00 23.54 42.42
N GLU A 155 -4.47 24.61 43.01
CA GLU A 155 -4.32 25.90 42.32
C GLU A 155 -3.30 25.84 41.17
N SER A 156 -2.19 25.11 41.35
CA SER A 156 -1.19 24.90 40.31
C SER A 156 -1.77 24.08 39.15
N ALA A 157 -2.55 23.04 39.46
CA ALA A 157 -3.26 22.26 38.45
C ALA A 157 -4.26 23.12 37.66
N VAL A 158 -5.06 23.95 38.34
CA VAL A 158 -6.02 24.86 37.69
C VAL A 158 -5.30 25.83 36.73
N ARG A 159 -4.16 26.40 37.15
CA ARG A 159 -3.35 27.26 36.26
C ARG A 159 -2.84 26.49 35.04
N ALA A 160 -2.32 25.28 35.22
CA ALA A 160 -1.82 24.46 34.13
C ALA A 160 -2.93 24.07 33.13
N TYR A 161 -4.13 23.69 33.60
CA TYR A 161 -5.25 23.42 32.70
C TYR A 161 -5.68 24.68 31.91
N LYS A 162 -5.70 25.85 32.55
CA LYS A 162 -6.00 27.12 31.87
C LYS A 162 -4.97 27.44 30.79
N GLU A 163 -3.70 27.18 31.06
CA GLU A 163 -2.62 27.35 30.09
C GLU A 163 -2.82 26.44 28.86
N VAL A 164 -3.17 25.15 29.05
CA VAL A 164 -3.50 24.25 27.93
C VAL A 164 -4.62 24.80 27.08
N ILE A 165 -5.69 25.31 27.70
CA ILE A 165 -6.84 25.87 26.96
C ILE A 165 -6.45 27.13 26.17
N GLN A 166 -5.54 27.95 26.70
CA GLN A 166 -5.06 29.14 26.02
C GLN A 166 -4.13 28.81 24.86
N LEU A 167 -3.20 27.86 25.04
CA LEU A 167 -2.23 27.47 24.02
C LEU A 167 -2.86 26.63 22.91
N PHE A 168 -3.85 25.79 23.24
CA PHE A 168 -4.42 24.80 22.32
C PHE A 168 -5.96 24.85 22.29
N PRO A 169 -6.59 26.00 21.98
CA PRO A 169 -8.02 26.22 22.21
C PRO A 169 -8.94 25.28 21.44
N THR A 170 -8.52 24.78 20.27
CA THR A 170 -9.30 23.90 19.39
C THR A 170 -8.92 22.42 19.50
N ASN A 171 -7.98 22.07 20.38
CA ASN A 171 -7.51 20.70 20.55
C ASN A 171 -8.43 19.89 21.47
N GLN A 172 -8.62 18.60 21.19
CA GLN A 172 -9.35 17.67 22.07
C GLN A 172 -8.85 17.69 23.53
N TRP A 173 -7.56 17.91 23.76
CA TRP A 173 -7.00 17.98 25.11
C TRP A 173 -7.40 19.25 25.86
N ALA A 174 -7.73 20.34 25.17
CA ALA A 174 -8.30 21.51 25.80
C ALA A 174 -9.74 21.26 26.25
N ASP A 175 -10.52 20.44 25.55
CA ASP A 175 -11.84 20.01 26.02
C ASP A 175 -11.74 19.19 27.30
N VAL A 176 -10.77 18.26 27.36
CA VAL A 176 -10.47 17.51 28.58
C VAL A 176 -10.07 18.47 29.72
N ALA A 177 -9.23 19.46 29.45
CA ALA A 177 -8.83 20.46 30.45
C ALA A 177 -10.04 21.27 30.96
N ARG A 178 -10.95 21.70 30.08
CA ARG A 178 -12.20 22.39 30.45
C ARG A 178 -13.08 21.50 31.35
N GLU A 179 -13.23 20.23 30.97
CA GLU A 179 -13.99 19.27 31.76
C GLU A 179 -13.38 19.10 33.15
N ARG A 180 -12.06 18.92 33.26
CA ARG A 180 -11.37 18.79 34.54
C ARG A 180 -11.52 20.03 35.43
N LEU A 181 -11.43 21.23 34.86
CA LEU A 181 -11.68 22.47 35.61
C LEU A 181 -13.09 22.51 36.18
N SER A 182 -14.11 22.15 35.39
CA SER A 182 -15.49 22.10 35.85
C SER A 182 -15.69 21.10 37.01
N GLN A 183 -15.00 19.95 36.96
CA GLN A 183 -15.04 18.94 38.03
C GLN A 183 -14.40 19.46 39.33
N ILE A 184 -13.29 20.21 39.22
CA ILE A 184 -12.61 20.81 40.37
C ILE A 184 -13.51 21.87 41.01
N GLU A 185 -14.12 22.75 40.22
CA GLU A 185 -15.03 23.79 40.71
C GLU A 185 -16.23 23.18 41.45
N GLN A 186 -16.87 22.15 40.88
CA GLN A 186 -17.97 21.45 41.53
C GLN A 186 -17.56 20.83 42.88
N ARG A 187 -16.36 20.24 42.97
CA ARG A 187 -15.85 19.68 44.24
C ARG A 187 -15.65 20.75 45.30
N GLN A 188 -15.13 21.92 44.92
CA GLN A 188 -14.93 23.05 45.86
C GLN A 188 -16.26 23.61 46.37
N ILE A 189 -17.28 23.73 45.51
CA ILE A 189 -18.64 24.15 45.90
C ILE A 189 -19.23 23.13 46.90
N ASN A 190 -19.11 21.83 46.62
CA ASN A 190 -19.62 20.79 47.50
C ASN A 190 -18.88 20.72 48.85
N GLN A 191 -17.59 21.04 48.88
CA GLN A 191 -16.80 21.10 50.11
C GLN A 191 -17.17 22.32 50.98
N SER A 192 -17.35 23.49 50.35
CA SER A 192 -17.73 24.72 51.08
C SER A 192 -19.16 24.66 51.64
N GLY A 193 -20.10 23.99 50.96
CA GLY A 193 -21.48 23.81 51.43
C GLY A 193 -21.66 22.89 52.65
N LYS A 194 -20.69 22.03 52.96
CA LYS A 194 -20.76 21.11 54.13
C LYS A 194 -20.18 21.69 55.43
N GLY A 195 -19.67 22.92 55.41
CA GLY A 195 -18.95 23.52 56.54
C GLY A 195 -19.77 24.37 57.53
N VAL A 196 -21.05 24.63 57.29
CA VAL A 196 -21.86 25.49 58.18
C VAL A 196 -22.99 24.69 58.84
N SER A 197 -22.62 23.75 59.70
CA SER A 197 -23.53 23.28 60.75
C SER A 197 -23.76 24.46 61.69
N LYS A 198 -24.89 25.13 61.51
CA LYS A 198 -25.42 26.20 62.35
C LYS A 198 -25.40 25.72 63.81
N CYS A 199 -24.43 26.19 64.61
CA CYS A 199 -24.47 26.02 66.06
C CYS A 199 -25.70 26.77 66.56
N GLU A 200 -26.76 26.02 66.85
CA GLU A 200 -27.93 26.53 67.54
C GLU A 200 -27.51 26.85 68.98
N PRO A 201 -27.67 28.09 69.46
CA PRO A 201 -27.38 28.40 70.85
C PRO A 201 -28.43 27.69 71.71
N ARG A 202 -27.99 26.65 72.43
CA ARG A 202 -28.79 25.95 73.42
C ARG A 202 -29.00 26.87 74.61
N ASN A 203 -30.05 27.67 74.57
CA ASN A 203 -30.61 28.34 75.74
C ASN A 203 -31.43 27.32 76.52
N VAL A 204 -30.88 26.74 77.59
CA VAL A 204 -31.54 26.53 78.91
C VAL A 204 -30.47 26.28 79.96
#